data_AF-A0AAD7GEF0-F1
#
_entry.id   AF-A0AAD7GEF0-F1
#
_cell.length_a   1.000
_cell.length_b   1.000
_cell.length_c   1.000
_cell.angle_alpha   90.00
_cell.angle_beta   90.00
_cell.angle_gamma   90.00
#
_symmetry.space_group_name_H-M   'P 1'
#
loop_
_entity.id
_entity.type
_entity.pdbx_description
1 polymer ?
#
loop_
_entity_poly.entity_id
_entity_poly.type
_entity_poly.pdbx_seq_one_letter_code
_entity_poly.pdbx_strand_id
1 'polypeptide(L)'
;MPTPREKRRPKPPACDFCKSRRVLCHPQPNGAPCPRCAEKNIVCTTTPVARGRPRKNPITEPESPPQQGLVPPASSSSSMTVQPMQVIRSPDLTPELVAHFFQCFDHLVQVINPLIGATSISMAMRIVSFQLHLLPPQSKVLALCIMALSSLVSYHEAMLGDGPRPTRYTMKRSLRPGQIAALRAAWECGIIIEVSTENAASCFLLDLLAQADVCGTSRPWASAYISHTRALTPMWRTSSATPAYASNWAGFLMIEALVATRGRKAVLITRDDQLILCGEQPTAEALLASLEAGAAKPGTAPVFQAMRPYMFHVTCSHVNYGRRSPEQSDYARLSPVSEGAVMQFLASLSIFHTILSFLLERGDAALVTFAPGYQTPFFDDEDGLVRRCMSGLILGFVGLALPLHRELEYRMLNGPASHGTHKEERMDLLRAQAREMTALGVRLLARSSRYLPPIHYFPLQWNMMRDYALFALDDAEMAGVLPAERLRDLETWVLSDSPFANFRLDEYLDNARASVLFDPDRFLAEMFLL
;
A
#
# COMPACT_ATOMS: atom_id res chain seq x y z
N MET A 1 44.24 12.80 -63.67
CA MET A 1 42.91 12.25 -63.32
C MET A 1 42.91 11.83 -61.86
N PRO A 2 42.09 12.41 -60.98
CA PRO A 2 42.04 12.04 -59.58
C PRO A 2 41.23 10.74 -59.39
N THR A 3 41.82 9.78 -58.69
CA THR A 3 41.18 8.51 -58.33
C THR A 3 40.00 8.73 -57.36
N PRO A 4 38.91 7.95 -57.48
CA PRO A 4 37.74 8.11 -56.64
C PRO A 4 38.09 7.82 -55.18
N ARG A 5 37.80 8.77 -54.28
CA ARG A 5 37.96 8.61 -52.83
C ARG A 5 37.05 7.48 -52.33
N GLU A 6 37.68 6.40 -51.87
CA GLU A 6 37.01 5.25 -51.28
C GLU A 6 36.25 5.66 -50.00
N LYS A 7 34.95 5.42 -49.96
CA LYS A 7 34.12 5.74 -48.79
C LYS A 7 34.50 4.81 -47.63
N ARG A 8 35.17 5.36 -46.61
CA ARG A 8 35.54 4.64 -45.39
C ARG A 8 34.30 4.04 -44.72
N ARG A 9 34.28 2.71 -44.53
CA ARG A 9 33.21 2.01 -43.83
C ARG A 9 33.16 2.47 -42.36
N PRO A 10 31.96 2.64 -41.77
CA PRO A 10 31.83 3.01 -40.37
C PRO A 10 32.47 1.94 -39.48
N LYS A 11 33.26 2.38 -38.50
CA LYS A 11 33.96 1.48 -37.56
C LYS A 11 32.92 0.75 -36.68
N PRO A 12 33.11 -0.56 -36.40
CA PRO A 12 32.23 -1.26 -35.46
C PRO A 12 32.35 -0.69 -34.04
N PRO A 13 31.31 -0.85 -33.20
CA PRO A 13 31.38 -0.43 -31.80
C PRO A 13 32.44 -1.23 -31.01
N ALA A 14 32.92 -0.65 -29.91
CA ALA A 14 33.83 -1.32 -28.97
C ALA A 14 33.11 -2.43 -28.18
N CYS A 15 33.84 -3.48 -27.80
CA CYS A 15 33.30 -4.56 -26.96
C CYS A 15 33.08 -4.13 -25.51
N ASP A 16 32.20 -4.83 -24.79
CA ASP A 16 31.83 -4.49 -23.40
C ASP A 16 33.03 -4.50 -22.45
N PHE A 17 33.96 -5.43 -22.64
CA PHE A 17 35.18 -5.50 -21.84
C PHE A 17 36.08 -4.27 -22.06
N CYS A 18 36.36 -3.89 -23.31
CA CYS A 18 37.16 -2.70 -23.60
C CYS A 18 36.43 -1.41 -23.20
N LYS A 19 35.10 -1.37 -23.34
CA LYS A 19 34.25 -0.23 -22.97
C LYS A 19 34.23 -0.01 -21.46
N SER A 20 34.03 -1.06 -20.66
CA SER A 20 34.05 -1.00 -19.19
C SER A 20 35.42 -0.57 -18.64
N ARG A 21 36.50 -1.03 -19.28
CA ARG A 21 37.87 -0.63 -18.94
C ARG A 21 38.29 0.74 -19.51
N ARG A 22 37.42 1.40 -20.29
CA ARG A 22 37.68 2.69 -20.97
C ARG A 22 38.96 2.66 -21.84
N VAL A 23 39.19 1.55 -22.53
CA VAL A 23 40.35 1.36 -23.43
C VAL A 23 39.93 1.21 -24.89
N LEU A 24 40.85 1.54 -25.81
CA LEU A 24 40.60 1.43 -27.25
C LEU A 24 40.39 -0.03 -27.68
N CYS A 25 39.30 -0.29 -28.39
CA CYS A 25 38.95 -1.61 -28.91
C CYS A 25 39.27 -1.72 -30.41
N HIS A 26 39.81 -2.86 -30.83
CA HIS A 26 40.05 -3.22 -32.23
C HIS A 26 39.17 -4.40 -32.63
N PRO A 27 37.87 -4.17 -32.92
CA PRO A 27 36.94 -5.24 -33.28
C PRO A 27 37.36 -5.92 -34.59
N GLN A 28 37.32 -7.25 -34.62
CA GLN A 28 37.66 -8.06 -35.79
C GLN A 28 36.40 -8.33 -36.63
N PRO A 29 36.46 -8.21 -37.97
CA PRO A 29 35.29 -8.31 -38.85
C PRO A 29 34.72 -9.74 -38.97
N ASN A 30 35.51 -10.76 -38.64
CA ASN A 30 35.15 -12.18 -38.72
C ASN A 30 34.50 -12.73 -37.42
N GLY A 31 34.18 -11.86 -36.46
CA GLY A 31 33.63 -12.28 -35.17
C GLY A 31 34.67 -12.88 -34.20
N ALA A 32 35.96 -12.84 -34.54
CA ALA A 32 37.03 -13.21 -33.61
C ALA A 32 37.10 -12.23 -32.42
N PRO A 33 37.55 -12.68 -31.23
CA PRO A 33 37.76 -11.79 -30.09
C PRO A 33 38.76 -10.68 -30.45
N CYS A 34 38.55 -9.47 -29.94
CA CYS A 34 39.50 -8.39 -30.17
C CYS A 34 40.86 -8.72 -29.53
N PRO A 35 42.00 -8.19 -30.05
CA PRO A 35 43.34 -8.56 -29.59
C PRO A 35 43.52 -8.47 -28.07
N ARG A 36 42.94 -7.46 -27.42
CA ARG A 36 42.98 -7.28 -25.95
C ARG A 36 42.18 -8.34 -25.17
N CYS A 37 41.07 -8.80 -25.72
CA CYS A 37 40.28 -9.87 -25.09
C CYS A 37 40.97 -11.22 -25.32
N ALA A 38 41.56 -11.42 -26.50
CA ALA A 38 42.36 -12.60 -26.84
C ALA A 38 43.59 -12.76 -25.94
N GLU A 39 44.39 -11.70 -25.75
CA GLU A 39 45.56 -11.70 -24.85
C GLU A 39 45.21 -12.06 -23.40
N LYS A 40 44.00 -11.72 -22.96
CA LYS A 40 43.56 -11.94 -21.58
C LYS A 40 42.76 -13.23 -21.39
N ASN A 41 42.54 -14.01 -22.45
CA ASN A 41 41.65 -15.17 -22.46
C ASN A 41 40.24 -14.85 -21.90
N ILE A 42 39.70 -13.67 -22.24
CA ILE A 42 38.35 -13.24 -21.84
C ILE A 42 37.41 -13.35 -23.04
N VAL A 43 36.22 -13.92 -22.82
CA VAL A 43 35.19 -14.03 -23.85
C VAL A 43 34.73 -12.63 -24.28
N CYS A 44 34.94 -12.31 -25.56
CA CYS A 44 34.55 -11.03 -26.15
C CYS A 44 33.06 -11.08 -26.54
N THR A 45 32.16 -10.70 -25.63
CA THR A 45 30.69 -10.87 -25.75
C THR A 45 29.97 -9.98 -26.76
N THR A 46 30.68 -9.36 -27.72
CA THR A 46 30.06 -8.52 -28.74
C THR A 46 30.54 -8.90 -30.14
N THR A 47 29.88 -9.90 -30.73
CA THR A 47 29.85 -10.08 -32.19
C THR A 47 28.83 -9.07 -32.73
N PRO A 48 29.22 -8.07 -33.53
CA PRO A 48 28.32 -7.00 -33.93
C PRO A 48 27.33 -7.51 -35.00
N VAL A 49 26.08 -7.75 -34.63
CA VAL A 49 24.98 -7.66 -35.62
C VAL A 49 24.79 -6.18 -35.90
N ALA A 50 25.07 -5.75 -37.14
CA ALA A 50 24.80 -4.39 -37.57
C ALA A 50 23.29 -4.11 -37.42
N ARG A 51 22.89 -3.44 -36.34
CA ARG A 51 21.52 -2.91 -36.22
C ARG A 51 21.36 -1.83 -37.28
N GLY A 52 20.76 -2.19 -38.40
CA GLY A 52 20.39 -1.23 -39.44
C GLY A 52 19.51 -0.14 -38.82
N ARG A 53 19.80 1.12 -39.13
CA ARG A 53 18.84 2.21 -38.89
C ARG A 53 17.50 1.80 -39.53
N PRO A 54 16.35 1.98 -38.86
CA PRO A 54 15.04 1.70 -39.45
C PRO A 54 14.93 2.46 -40.77
N ARG A 55 14.90 1.75 -41.90
CA ARG A 55 14.61 2.37 -43.20
C ARG A 55 13.10 2.60 -43.25
N LYS A 56 12.68 3.87 -43.30
CA LYS A 56 11.35 4.23 -43.83
C LYS A 56 11.35 3.88 -45.32
N ASN A 57 10.82 2.72 -45.67
CA ASN A 57 10.43 2.43 -47.04
C ASN A 57 8.93 2.76 -47.16
N PRO A 58 8.51 3.52 -48.20
CA PRO A 58 7.11 3.63 -48.56
C PRO A 58 6.64 2.26 -49.06
N ILE A 59 5.49 1.82 -48.57
CA ILE A 59 4.85 0.57 -48.96
C ILE A 59 4.26 0.78 -50.36
N THR A 60 4.77 0.05 -51.34
CA THR A 60 4.11 -0.15 -52.63
C THR A 60 3.24 -1.40 -52.48
N GLU A 61 1.94 -1.25 -52.69
CA GLU A 61 0.93 -2.31 -52.65
C GLU A 61 1.19 -3.38 -53.71
N PRO A 62 1.02 -4.67 -53.37
CA PRO A 62 0.63 -5.69 -54.32
C PRO A 62 -0.89 -5.91 -54.25
N GLU A 63 -1.56 -5.76 -55.39
CA GLU A 63 -2.96 -6.15 -55.60
C GLU A 63 -3.17 -7.64 -55.28
N SER A 64 -4.18 -7.93 -54.46
CA SER A 64 -4.80 -9.26 -54.31
C SER A 64 -6.22 -9.11 -53.72
N PRO A 65 -7.15 -10.02 -54.05
CA PRO A 65 -8.61 -9.78 -54.16
C PRO A 65 -9.37 -9.82 -52.80
N PRO A 66 -10.65 -9.36 -52.75
CA PRO A 66 -11.29 -8.97 -51.51
C PRO A 66 -11.77 -10.17 -50.69
N GLN A 67 -11.32 -10.27 -49.44
CA GLN A 67 -11.95 -11.10 -48.42
C GLN A 67 -12.32 -10.23 -47.21
N GLN A 68 -13.61 -10.21 -46.92
CA GLN A 68 -14.23 -9.55 -45.78
C GLN A 68 -13.95 -10.33 -44.49
N GLY A 69 -13.69 -9.63 -43.38
CA GLY A 69 -14.01 -10.14 -42.04
C GLY A 69 -12.91 -10.03 -40.97
N LEU A 70 -13.02 -8.95 -40.17
CA LEU A 70 -12.75 -8.87 -38.72
C LEU A 70 -11.35 -9.24 -38.19
N VAL A 71 -10.54 -8.21 -37.93
CA VAL A 71 -9.37 -8.22 -37.01
C VAL A 71 -9.57 -7.12 -35.94
N PRO A 72 -9.31 -7.40 -34.64
CA PRO A 72 -9.43 -6.43 -33.55
C PRO A 72 -8.25 -5.44 -33.51
N PRO A 73 -8.41 -4.22 -32.97
CA PRO A 73 -7.36 -3.22 -32.98
C PRO A 73 -6.27 -3.50 -31.94
N ALA A 74 -5.02 -3.37 -32.40
CA ALA A 74 -3.81 -3.46 -31.59
C ALA A 74 -3.67 -2.29 -30.61
N SER A 75 -3.23 -2.64 -29.40
CA SER A 75 -3.00 -1.78 -28.25
C SER A 75 -1.95 -0.71 -28.53
N SER A 76 -2.38 0.54 -28.61
CA SER A 76 -1.52 1.71 -28.67
C SER A 76 -1.14 2.15 -27.25
N SER A 77 0.15 2.46 -27.08
CA SER A 77 0.75 3.09 -25.92
C SER A 77 -0.04 4.32 -25.46
N SER A 78 -0.55 4.26 -24.23
CA SER A 78 -1.36 5.30 -23.61
C SER A 78 -0.56 6.58 -23.37
N SER A 79 -0.61 7.53 -24.30
CA SER A 79 -0.46 8.94 -23.95
C SER A 79 -1.75 9.37 -23.25
N MET A 80 -1.67 9.85 -22.01
CA MET A 80 -2.80 10.48 -21.33
C MET A 80 -3.14 11.81 -22.01
N THR A 81 -3.86 11.74 -23.13
CA THR A 81 -4.54 12.90 -23.70
C THR A 81 -5.74 13.16 -22.81
N VAL A 82 -5.62 14.14 -21.91
CA VAL A 82 -6.72 14.64 -21.09
C VAL A 82 -7.78 15.19 -22.04
N GLN A 83 -8.77 14.38 -22.41
CA GLN A 83 -9.96 14.92 -23.05
C GLN A 83 -10.62 15.88 -22.06
N PRO A 84 -11.21 17.00 -22.55
CA PRO A 84 -12.02 17.86 -21.71
C PRO A 84 -13.24 17.06 -21.26
N MET A 85 -13.14 16.45 -20.07
CA MET A 85 -14.29 15.87 -19.37
C MET A 85 -15.38 16.92 -19.35
N GLN A 86 -16.59 16.51 -19.74
CA GLN A 86 -17.79 17.30 -19.50
C GLN A 86 -17.72 17.83 -18.06
N VAL A 87 -17.75 19.15 -17.94
CA VAL A 87 -17.69 19.86 -16.67
C VAL A 87 -18.94 19.48 -15.90
N ILE A 88 -18.86 18.37 -15.15
CA ILE A 88 -19.69 18.18 -13.96
C ILE A 88 -19.42 19.45 -13.18
N ARG A 89 -20.41 20.34 -13.13
CA ARG A 89 -20.32 21.59 -12.36
C ARG A 89 -19.94 21.16 -10.95
N SER A 90 -18.68 21.36 -10.60
CA SER A 90 -18.23 21.19 -9.23
C SER A 90 -19.17 22.06 -8.40
N PRO A 91 -19.80 21.53 -7.34
CA PRO A 91 -20.56 22.38 -6.44
C PRO A 91 -19.65 23.55 -6.05
N ASP A 92 -20.18 24.77 -6.13
CA ASP A 92 -19.43 25.95 -5.71
C ASP A 92 -18.93 25.67 -4.29
N LEU A 93 -17.61 25.70 -4.10
CA LEU A 93 -16.98 25.39 -2.83
C LEU A 93 -17.22 26.55 -1.87
N THR A 94 -18.40 26.58 -1.25
CA THR A 94 -18.76 27.60 -0.27
C THR A 94 -17.87 27.46 0.97
N PRO A 95 -17.57 28.57 1.68
CA PRO A 95 -16.79 28.52 2.92
C PRO A 95 -17.35 27.55 3.96
N GLU A 96 -18.68 27.39 4.03
CA GLU A 96 -19.37 26.48 4.94
C GLU A 96 -19.08 25.02 4.60
N LEU A 97 -19.11 24.66 3.32
CA LEU A 97 -18.77 23.31 2.86
C LEU A 97 -17.29 23.00 3.13
N VAL A 98 -16.41 23.97 2.90
CA VAL A 98 -14.98 23.83 3.20
C VAL A 98 -14.74 23.64 4.70
N ALA A 99 -15.41 24.43 5.55
CA ALA A 99 -15.35 24.27 7.01
C ALA A 99 -15.84 22.88 7.45
N HIS A 100 -16.93 22.39 6.85
CA HIS A 100 -17.44 21.05 7.12
C HIS A 100 -16.43 19.95 6.73
N PHE A 101 -15.70 20.09 5.62
CA PHE A 101 -14.66 19.11 5.28
C PHE A 101 -13.54 19.07 6.32
N PHE A 102 -13.12 20.22 6.86
CA PHE A 102 -12.12 20.23 7.93
C PHE A 102 -12.65 19.59 9.21
N GLN A 103 -13.93 19.78 9.56
CA GLN A 103 -14.56 19.07 10.67
C GLN A 103 -14.57 17.56 10.45
N CYS A 104 -14.91 17.11 9.24
CA CYS A 104 -14.84 15.69 8.88
C CYS A 104 -13.41 15.15 8.98
N PHE A 105 -12.41 15.95 8.59
CA PHE A 105 -11.01 15.57 8.66
C PHE A 105 -10.50 15.38 10.09
N ASP A 106 -11.01 16.16 11.04
CA ASP A 106 -10.66 16.01 12.46
C ASP A 106 -11.10 14.64 13.02
N HIS A 107 -12.02 13.95 12.33
CA HIS A 107 -12.44 12.59 12.65
C HIS A 107 -11.65 11.50 11.92
N LEU A 108 -10.77 11.88 11.02
CA LEU A 108 -9.94 10.95 10.26
C LEU A 108 -8.63 10.70 10.98
N VAL A 109 -8.19 9.44 11.04
CA VAL A 109 -6.89 9.04 11.63
C VAL A 109 -5.69 9.73 10.97
N GLN A 110 -5.84 10.27 9.77
CA GLN A 110 -4.80 11.04 9.09
C GLN A 110 -4.46 12.33 9.87
N VAL A 111 -5.39 12.88 10.66
CA VAL A 111 -5.15 14.10 11.46
C VAL A 111 -4.01 13.94 12.46
N ILE A 112 -3.80 12.72 12.98
CA ILE A 112 -2.71 12.41 13.92
C ILE A 112 -1.35 12.22 13.21
N ASN A 113 -1.30 12.39 11.89
CA ASN A 113 -0.03 12.36 11.17
C ASN A 113 0.89 13.47 11.69
N PRO A 114 2.11 13.12 12.12
CA PRO A 114 3.12 14.07 12.60
C PRO A 114 3.30 15.32 11.72
N LEU A 115 3.26 15.16 10.39
CA LEU A 115 3.38 16.28 9.45
C LEU A 115 2.18 17.21 9.49
N ILE A 116 0.98 16.64 9.54
CA ILE A 116 -0.26 17.41 9.54
C ILE A 116 -0.34 18.23 10.82
N GLY A 117 -0.05 17.61 11.97
CA GLY A 117 0.00 18.31 13.26
C GLY A 117 1.10 19.38 13.35
N ALA A 118 2.17 19.26 12.55
CA ALA A 118 3.21 20.27 12.44
C ALA A 118 2.82 21.46 11.54
N THR A 119 1.77 21.34 10.73
CA THR A 119 1.24 22.46 9.94
C THR A 119 0.28 23.32 10.76
N SER A 120 0.14 24.59 10.38
CA SER A 120 -0.87 25.49 10.94
C SER A 120 -2.14 25.56 10.09
N ILE A 121 -2.39 24.55 9.22
CA ILE A 121 -3.41 24.65 8.16
C ILE A 121 -4.82 24.92 8.69
N SER A 122 -5.24 24.25 9.76
CA SER A 122 -6.57 24.46 10.35
C SER A 122 -6.73 25.85 10.99
N MET A 123 -5.64 26.46 11.46
CA MET A 123 -5.63 27.84 11.96
C MET A 123 -5.63 28.83 10.80
N ALA A 124 -4.79 28.60 9.78
CA ALA A 124 -4.73 29.43 8.58
C ALA A 124 -6.09 29.50 7.87
N MET A 125 -6.78 28.36 7.74
CA MET A 125 -8.14 28.31 7.17
C MET A 125 -9.15 29.12 7.96
N ARG A 126 -9.12 29.07 9.30
CA ARG A 126 -9.99 29.89 10.15
C ARG A 126 -9.72 31.38 9.97
N ILE A 127 -8.45 31.79 9.88
CA ILE A 127 -8.06 33.20 9.67
C ILE A 127 -8.62 33.73 8.34
N VAL A 128 -8.53 32.95 7.26
CA VAL A 128 -9.05 33.35 5.94
C VAL A 128 -10.55 33.03 5.76
N SER A 129 -11.28 32.74 6.85
CA SER A 129 -12.71 32.39 6.82
C SER A 129 -13.04 31.30 5.79
N PHE A 130 -12.17 30.29 5.72
CA PHE A 130 -12.24 29.14 4.81
C PHE A 130 -12.24 29.47 3.30
N GLN A 131 -11.78 30.67 2.93
CA GLN A 131 -11.62 31.06 1.53
C GLN A 131 -10.28 30.58 0.95
N LEU A 132 -10.32 29.47 0.21
CA LEU A 132 -9.13 28.78 -0.33
C LEU A 132 -8.19 29.65 -1.18
N HIS A 133 -8.73 30.65 -1.88
CA HIS A 133 -7.95 31.50 -2.78
C HIS A 133 -7.05 32.50 -2.05
N LEU A 134 -7.27 32.73 -0.75
CA LEU A 134 -6.46 33.59 0.10
C LEU A 134 -5.28 32.86 0.75
N LEU A 135 -5.21 31.53 0.63
CA LEU A 135 -4.10 30.75 1.16
C LEU A 135 -2.86 30.84 0.27
N PRO A 136 -1.64 30.71 0.87
CA PRO A 136 -0.43 30.45 0.11
C PRO A 136 -0.56 29.20 -0.76
N PRO A 137 0.15 29.10 -1.90
CA PRO A 137 0.00 28.00 -2.85
C PRO A 137 0.12 26.61 -2.21
N GLN A 138 1.15 26.35 -1.40
CA GLN A 138 1.36 25.05 -0.74
C GLN A 138 0.24 24.72 0.26
N SER A 139 -0.16 25.70 1.08
CA SER A 139 -1.28 25.55 2.03
C SER A 139 -2.59 25.28 1.30
N LYS A 140 -2.81 25.92 0.14
CA LYS A 140 -3.98 25.67 -0.71
C LYS A 140 -3.98 24.24 -1.25
N VAL A 141 -2.83 23.70 -1.68
CA VAL A 141 -2.73 22.28 -2.08
C VAL A 141 -3.10 21.36 -0.93
N LEU A 142 -2.54 21.59 0.26
CA LEU A 142 -2.85 20.78 1.43
C LEU A 142 -4.34 20.84 1.80
N ALA A 143 -4.94 22.02 1.80
CA ALA A 143 -6.37 22.19 2.04
C ALA A 143 -7.22 21.42 1.02
N LEU A 144 -6.87 21.47 -0.27
CA LEU A 144 -7.55 20.70 -1.30
C LEU A 144 -7.41 19.18 -1.09
N CYS A 145 -6.24 18.70 -0.64
CA CYS A 145 -6.03 17.28 -0.31
C CYS A 145 -6.90 16.85 0.89
N ILE A 146 -6.95 17.67 1.94
CA ILE A 146 -7.81 17.46 3.12
C ILE A 146 -9.28 17.39 2.68
N MET A 147 -9.73 18.34 1.87
CA MET A 147 -11.09 18.36 1.34
C MET A 147 -11.40 17.14 0.48
N ALA A 148 -10.49 16.76 -0.42
CA ALA A 148 -10.67 15.59 -1.27
C ALA A 148 -10.82 14.31 -0.44
N LEU A 149 -10.01 14.12 0.61
CA LEU A 149 -10.12 12.96 1.49
C LEU A 149 -11.40 13.01 2.35
N SER A 150 -11.69 14.17 2.93
CA SER A 150 -12.86 14.36 3.80
C SER A 150 -14.18 14.25 3.05
N SER A 151 -14.17 14.53 1.75
CA SER A 151 -15.33 14.33 0.89
C SER A 151 -15.81 12.87 0.86
N LEU A 152 -14.92 11.90 1.12
CA LEU A 152 -15.25 10.47 1.16
C LEU A 152 -16.11 10.08 2.38
N VAL A 153 -16.09 10.90 3.44
CA VAL A 153 -16.82 10.67 4.70
C VAL A 153 -17.79 11.80 5.02
N SER A 154 -17.93 12.79 4.13
CA SER A 154 -18.79 13.94 4.32
C SER A 154 -20.26 13.57 4.20
N TYR A 155 -21.08 14.18 5.04
CA TYR A 155 -22.53 14.05 5.07
C TYR A 155 -23.24 15.38 4.77
N HIS A 156 -22.54 16.32 4.15
CA HIS A 156 -23.09 17.63 3.79
C HIS A 156 -24.16 17.51 2.71
N GLU A 157 -25.24 18.28 2.82
CA GLU A 157 -26.37 18.25 1.88
C GLU A 157 -25.94 18.53 0.44
N ALA A 158 -25.06 19.52 0.23
CA ALA A 158 -24.47 19.82 -1.08
C ALA A 158 -23.73 18.64 -1.76
N MET A 159 -23.26 17.65 -0.97
CA MET A 159 -22.59 16.45 -1.48
C MET A 159 -23.54 15.28 -1.68
N LEU A 160 -24.61 15.22 -0.87
CA LEU A 160 -25.59 14.15 -0.92
C LEU A 160 -26.68 14.40 -1.97
N GLY A 161 -26.96 15.66 -2.28
CA GLY A 161 -28.06 16.10 -3.13
C GLY A 161 -29.39 16.17 -2.38
N ASP A 162 -30.45 16.59 -3.08
CA ASP A 162 -31.83 16.59 -2.58
C ASP A 162 -32.36 15.15 -2.48
N GLY A 163 -31.98 14.46 -1.41
CA GLY A 163 -32.36 13.08 -1.16
C GLY A 163 -32.43 12.77 0.34
N PRO A 164 -33.08 11.67 0.74
CA PRO A 164 -33.07 11.23 2.12
C PRO A 164 -31.63 11.08 2.59
N ARG A 165 -31.29 11.72 3.72
CA ARG A 165 -29.96 11.63 4.30
C ARG A 165 -29.64 10.15 4.53
N PRO A 166 -28.50 9.64 4.04
CA PRO A 166 -28.09 8.28 4.33
C PRO A 166 -28.08 8.09 5.85
N THR A 167 -28.77 7.07 6.34
CA THR A 167 -28.69 6.68 7.75
C THR A 167 -27.32 6.06 8.09
N ARG A 168 -26.48 5.80 7.08
CA ARG A 168 -25.17 5.14 7.17
C ARG A 168 -24.16 5.83 6.25
N TYR A 169 -22.88 5.79 6.62
CA TYR A 169 -21.79 6.29 5.78
C TYR A 169 -21.66 5.44 4.50
N THR A 170 -22.24 5.91 3.40
CA THR A 170 -21.97 5.35 2.07
C THR A 170 -20.80 6.08 1.46
N MET A 171 -19.65 5.41 1.36
CA MET A 171 -18.46 5.95 0.70
C MET A 171 -18.75 6.05 -0.82
N LYS A 172 -19.17 7.22 -1.30
CA LYS A 172 -19.42 7.42 -2.73
C LYS A 172 -18.07 7.59 -3.45
N ARG A 173 -17.70 6.61 -4.28
CA ARG A 173 -16.51 6.66 -5.16
C ARG A 173 -16.54 7.77 -6.23
N SER A 174 -17.65 8.51 -6.39
CA SER A 174 -17.83 9.47 -7.48
C SER A 174 -17.19 10.85 -7.28
N LEU A 175 -16.47 11.09 -6.18
CA LEU A 175 -15.95 12.44 -5.83
C LEU A 175 -14.60 12.78 -6.47
N ARG A 176 -14.45 12.36 -7.74
CA ARG A 176 -13.34 12.72 -8.63
C ARG A 176 -13.06 14.23 -8.73
N PRO A 177 -14.04 15.17 -8.67
CA PRO A 177 -13.75 16.59 -8.87
C PRO A 177 -12.77 17.18 -7.85
N GLY A 178 -12.93 16.86 -6.55
CA GLY A 178 -12.04 17.34 -5.50
C GLY A 178 -10.63 16.76 -5.63
N GLN A 179 -10.53 15.47 -5.95
CA GLN A 179 -9.25 14.80 -6.21
C GLN A 179 -8.54 15.40 -7.43
N ILE A 180 -9.26 15.65 -8.53
CA ILE A 180 -8.70 16.28 -9.74
C ILE A 180 -8.19 17.69 -9.43
N ALA A 181 -8.94 18.48 -8.65
CA ALA A 181 -8.52 19.81 -8.24
C ALA A 181 -7.24 19.77 -7.38
N ALA A 182 -7.18 18.86 -6.40
CA ALA A 182 -5.99 18.65 -5.56
C ALA A 182 -4.77 18.23 -6.39
N LEU A 183 -4.94 17.25 -7.30
CA LEU A 183 -3.88 16.78 -8.18
C LEU A 183 -3.38 17.89 -9.11
N ARG A 184 -4.28 18.66 -9.72
CA ARG A 184 -3.90 19.80 -10.58
C ARG A 184 -3.10 20.84 -9.80
N ALA A 185 -3.59 21.25 -8.64
CA ALA A 185 -2.91 22.23 -7.79
C ALA A 185 -1.52 21.72 -7.34
N ALA A 186 -1.42 20.43 -7.00
CA ALA A 186 -0.15 19.80 -6.61
C ALA A 186 0.88 19.82 -7.75
N TRP A 187 0.45 19.56 -8.99
CA TRP A 187 1.31 19.64 -10.17
C TRP A 187 1.77 21.06 -10.47
N GLU A 188 0.84 22.02 -10.45
CA GLU A 188 1.12 23.44 -10.69
C GLU A 188 2.09 24.01 -9.64
N CYS A 189 1.95 23.60 -8.38
CA CYS A 189 2.82 24.04 -7.29
C CYS A 189 4.14 23.25 -7.19
N GLY A 190 4.33 22.16 -7.95
CA GLY A 190 5.57 21.39 -7.93
C GLY A 190 5.89 20.70 -6.59
N ILE A 191 4.86 20.29 -5.83
CA ILE A 191 5.03 19.83 -4.43
C ILE A 191 5.93 18.59 -4.27
N ILE A 192 6.16 17.83 -5.35
CA ILE A 192 7.05 16.66 -5.35
C ILE A 192 8.51 17.08 -5.16
N ILE A 193 8.88 18.27 -5.66
CA ILE A 193 10.27 18.73 -5.73
C ILE A 193 10.59 19.65 -4.55
N GLU A 194 9.68 20.56 -4.22
CA GLU A 194 9.90 21.54 -3.16
C GLU A 194 9.63 20.95 -1.77
N VAL A 195 10.67 20.91 -0.93
CA VAL A 195 10.59 20.35 0.42
C VAL A 195 9.93 21.35 1.37
N SER A 196 8.76 21.01 1.89
CA SER A 196 8.10 21.69 3.01
C SER A 196 7.22 20.73 3.80
N THR A 197 6.84 21.08 5.03
CA THR A 197 5.95 20.26 5.85
C THR A 197 4.59 20.09 5.16
N GLU A 198 4.04 21.16 4.58
CA GLU A 198 2.79 21.16 3.83
C GLU A 198 2.86 20.28 2.58
N ASN A 199 3.96 20.34 1.83
CA ASN A 199 4.15 19.53 0.63
C ASN A 199 4.32 18.04 0.99
N ALA A 200 5.04 17.74 2.07
CA ALA A 200 5.19 16.37 2.59
C ALA A 200 3.84 15.79 3.03
N ALA A 201 3.04 16.56 3.78
CA ALA A 201 1.69 16.18 4.20
C ALA A 201 0.75 16.01 3.00
N SER A 202 0.84 16.91 2.01
CA SER A 202 0.05 16.82 0.77
C SER A 202 0.40 15.56 -0.02
N CYS A 203 1.69 15.22 -0.16
CA CYS A 203 2.13 13.99 -0.82
C CYS A 203 1.62 12.74 -0.09
N PHE A 204 1.62 12.74 1.25
CA PHE A 204 1.03 11.64 2.03
C PHE A 204 -0.47 11.47 1.74
N LEU A 205 -1.26 12.55 1.77
CA LEU A 205 -2.70 12.51 1.51
C LEU A 205 -3.03 12.15 0.06
N LEU A 206 -2.26 12.65 -0.91
CA LEU A 206 -2.43 12.29 -2.32
C LEU A 206 -2.10 10.82 -2.59
N ASP A 207 -1.08 10.27 -1.93
CA ASP A 207 -0.80 8.84 -2.04
C ASP A 207 -1.95 8.00 -1.48
N LEU A 208 -2.51 8.40 -0.34
CA LEU A 208 -3.68 7.75 0.24
C LEU A 208 -4.90 7.79 -0.69
N LEU A 209 -5.17 8.94 -1.33
CA LEU A 209 -6.22 9.08 -2.33
C LEU A 209 -5.95 8.18 -3.55
N ALA A 210 -4.70 8.13 -4.02
CA ALA A 210 -4.29 7.29 -5.14
C ALA A 210 -4.38 5.78 -4.83
N GLN A 211 -4.30 5.38 -3.56
CA GLN A 211 -4.52 3.98 -3.14
C GLN A 211 -5.99 3.54 -3.19
N ALA A 212 -6.93 4.48 -3.16
CA ALA A 212 -8.35 4.16 -3.31
C ALA A 212 -8.67 3.72 -4.75
N ASP A 213 -7.93 4.23 -5.72
CA ASP A 213 -7.94 3.79 -7.11
C ASP A 213 -6.95 2.63 -7.29
N VAL A 214 -7.28 1.65 -8.15
CA VAL A 214 -6.45 0.44 -8.40
C VAL A 214 -5.18 0.78 -9.21
N CYS A 215 -4.67 2.00 -9.13
CA CYS A 215 -3.73 2.53 -10.11
C CYS A 215 -2.25 2.25 -9.79
N GLY A 216 -1.61 1.61 -10.77
CA GLY A 216 -0.19 1.76 -11.11
C GLY A 216 0.81 1.00 -10.24
N THR A 217 1.90 0.55 -10.86
CA THR A 217 3.08 0.01 -10.16
C THR A 217 3.87 1.09 -9.44
N SER A 218 3.79 2.35 -9.89
CA SER A 218 4.49 3.49 -9.29
C SER A 218 3.70 4.15 -8.16
N ARG A 219 4.41 4.68 -7.16
CA ARG A 219 3.88 5.51 -6.06
C ARG A 219 4.68 6.81 -5.94
N PRO A 220 4.54 7.74 -6.89
CA PRO A 220 5.35 8.97 -6.91
C PRO A 220 5.12 9.83 -5.66
N TRP A 221 3.88 9.89 -5.18
CA TRP A 221 3.50 10.63 -3.99
C TRP A 221 4.12 10.04 -2.71
N ALA A 222 4.06 8.72 -2.51
CA ALA A 222 4.78 8.09 -1.39
C ALA A 222 6.29 8.31 -1.47
N SER A 223 6.88 8.23 -2.67
CA SER A 223 8.31 8.48 -2.87
C SER A 223 8.70 9.90 -2.47
N ALA A 224 7.91 10.90 -2.89
CA ALA A 224 8.10 12.30 -2.52
C ALA A 224 7.90 12.52 -1.02
N TYR A 225 6.84 11.95 -0.44
CA TYR A 225 6.55 12.00 0.99
C TYR A 225 7.73 11.49 1.85
N ILE A 226 8.28 10.32 1.53
CA ILE A 226 9.42 9.76 2.26
C ILE A 226 10.68 10.61 2.04
N SER A 227 10.92 11.11 0.83
CA SER A 227 12.04 12.00 0.53
C SER A 227 11.98 13.30 1.35
N HIS A 228 10.81 13.96 1.37
CA HIS A 228 10.60 15.18 2.14
C HIS A 228 10.72 14.93 3.64
N THR A 229 10.16 13.82 4.13
CA THR A 229 10.28 13.41 5.54
C THR A 229 11.75 13.30 5.95
N ARG A 230 12.59 12.64 5.13
CA ARG A 230 14.03 12.53 5.39
C ARG A 230 14.72 13.89 5.42
N ALA A 231 14.38 14.79 4.50
CA ALA A 231 14.96 16.13 4.42
C ALA A 231 14.54 17.02 5.62
N LEU A 232 13.32 16.86 6.12
CA LEU A 232 12.76 17.66 7.23
C LEU A 232 13.13 17.10 8.62
N THR A 233 13.42 15.81 8.73
CA THR A 233 13.69 15.14 10.01
C THR A 233 14.76 15.84 10.88
N PRO A 234 15.89 16.34 10.34
CA PRO A 234 16.88 17.06 11.13
C PRO A 234 16.30 18.29 11.85
N MET A 235 15.33 18.98 11.24
CA MET A 235 14.70 20.19 11.80
C MET A 235 13.69 19.88 12.91
N TRP A 236 13.01 18.74 12.85
CA TRP A 236 12.01 18.37 13.87
C TRP A 236 12.63 17.85 15.16
N ARG A 237 13.78 17.17 15.05
CA ARG A 237 14.47 16.58 16.20
C ARG A 237 14.85 17.60 17.26
N THR A 238 15.15 18.83 16.84
CA THR A 238 15.53 19.90 17.77
C THR A 238 14.33 20.53 18.48
N SER A 239 13.11 20.37 17.96
CA SER A 239 12.00 21.25 18.30
C SER A 239 10.75 20.54 18.85
N SER A 240 10.57 19.22 18.63
CA SER A 240 9.24 18.59 18.81
C SER A 240 9.20 17.08 19.09
N ALA A 241 10.32 16.43 19.42
CA ALA A 241 10.35 14.98 19.60
C ALA A 241 9.72 14.51 20.93
N THR A 242 8.43 14.18 20.92
CA THR A 242 7.73 13.54 22.06
C THR A 242 7.57 12.03 21.85
N PRO A 243 7.38 11.23 22.92
CA PRO A 243 7.09 9.79 22.80
C PRO A 243 5.82 9.49 21.98
N ALA A 244 4.81 10.36 22.07
CA ALA A 244 3.59 10.26 21.26
C ALA A 244 3.89 10.47 19.77
N TYR A 245 4.70 11.47 19.43
CA TYR A 245 5.12 11.75 18.06
C TYR A 245 5.86 10.55 17.44
N ALA A 246 6.78 9.95 18.20
CA ALA A 246 7.50 8.75 17.78
C ALA A 246 6.58 7.53 17.59
N SER A 247 5.52 7.40 18.41
CA SER A 247 4.54 6.32 18.28
C SER A 247 3.65 6.50 17.05
N ASN A 248 3.25 7.74 16.74
CA ASN A 248 2.51 8.04 15.51
C ASN A 248 3.36 7.72 14.28
N TRP A 249 4.64 8.12 14.27
CA TRP A 249 5.56 7.74 13.19
C TRP A 249 5.67 6.22 13.02
N ALA A 250 5.79 5.46 14.11
CA ALA A 250 5.85 4.01 14.03
C ALA A 250 4.59 3.44 13.34
N GLY A 251 3.41 3.96 13.66
CA GLY A 251 2.15 3.59 13.01
C GLY A 251 2.11 3.93 11.52
N PHE A 252 2.49 5.16 11.13
CA PHE A 252 2.46 5.57 9.71
C PHE A 252 3.53 4.87 8.87
N LEU A 253 4.72 4.62 9.41
CA LEU A 253 5.74 3.82 8.72
C LEU A 253 5.31 2.37 8.56
N MET A 254 4.63 1.80 9.56
CA MET A 254 4.03 0.47 9.45
C MET A 254 3.00 0.43 8.32
N ILE A 255 2.08 1.40 8.27
CA ILE A 255 1.08 1.52 7.20
C ILE A 255 1.75 1.64 5.82
N GLU A 256 2.80 2.44 5.68
CA GLU A 256 3.55 2.53 4.41
C GLU A 256 4.17 1.20 3.99
N ALA A 257 4.74 0.45 4.92
CA ALA A 257 5.30 -0.87 4.68
C ALA A 257 4.22 -1.88 4.25
N LEU A 258 3.06 -1.80 4.90
CA LEU A 258 1.87 -2.62 4.61
C LEU A 258 1.36 -2.37 3.20
N VAL A 259 1.15 -1.09 2.82
CA VAL A 259 0.71 -0.73 1.47
C VAL A 259 1.67 -1.25 0.42
N ALA A 260 2.98 -1.08 0.63
CA ALA A 260 4.00 -1.52 -0.31
C ALA A 260 3.99 -3.05 -0.48
N THR A 261 4.07 -3.80 0.62
CA THR A 261 4.14 -5.28 0.57
C THR A 261 2.88 -5.91 0.00
N ARG A 262 1.70 -5.42 0.40
CA ARG A 262 0.41 -5.85 -0.15
C ARG A 262 0.36 -5.64 -1.67
N GLY A 263 0.78 -4.47 -2.14
CA GLY A 263 0.77 -4.14 -3.57
C GLY A 263 1.90 -4.78 -4.37
N ARG A 264 2.75 -5.62 -3.76
CA ARG A 264 4.00 -6.13 -4.35
C ARG A 264 4.91 -4.99 -4.86
N LYS A 265 4.84 -3.83 -4.22
CA LYS A 265 5.61 -2.62 -4.55
C LYS A 265 6.86 -2.53 -3.68
N ALA A 266 7.85 -1.76 -4.15
CA ALA A 266 9.06 -1.51 -3.37
C ALA A 266 8.75 -0.81 -2.04
N VAL A 267 9.33 -1.32 -0.96
CA VAL A 267 9.23 -0.70 0.37
C VAL A 267 10.18 0.51 0.41
N LEU A 268 9.60 1.71 0.45
CA LEU A 268 10.33 2.98 0.34
C LEU A 268 11.09 3.37 1.61
N ILE A 269 10.64 2.86 2.75
CA ILE A 269 11.20 3.12 4.07
C ILE A 269 12.41 2.21 4.36
N THR A 270 13.35 2.72 5.14
CA THR A 270 14.57 2.04 5.59
C THR A 270 14.51 1.78 7.11
N ARG A 271 15.44 0.96 7.61
CA ARG A 271 15.66 0.84 9.06
C ARG A 271 16.13 2.16 9.67
N ASP A 272 16.97 2.91 8.96
CA ASP A 272 17.47 4.20 9.43
C ASP A 272 16.34 5.23 9.56
N ASP A 273 15.35 5.21 8.65
CA ASP A 273 14.14 6.03 8.76
C ASP A 273 13.34 5.71 10.02
N GLN A 274 13.27 4.43 10.39
CA GLN A 274 12.60 4.04 11.64
C GLN A 274 13.40 4.47 12.86
N LEU A 275 14.72 4.27 12.87
CA LEU A 275 15.56 4.70 13.99
C LEU A 275 15.55 6.23 14.14
N ILE A 276 15.52 6.96 13.02
CA ILE A 276 15.57 8.42 13.06
C ILE A 276 14.26 9.04 13.58
N LEU A 277 13.12 8.49 13.17
CA LEU A 277 11.77 8.98 13.51
C LEU A 277 11.20 8.36 14.78
N CYS A 278 11.44 7.07 14.97
CA CYS A 278 10.86 6.26 16.04
C CYS A 278 11.87 5.87 17.11
N GLY A 279 13.16 6.25 17.03
CA GLY A 279 14.20 5.91 18.01
C GLY A 279 14.47 4.41 18.18
N GLU A 280 15.45 4.06 19.01
CA GLU A 280 15.78 2.67 19.32
C GLU A 280 14.64 1.99 20.09
N GLN A 281 14.37 0.73 19.73
CA GLN A 281 13.34 -0.09 20.34
C GLN A 281 13.97 -1.36 20.94
N PRO A 282 13.44 -1.89 22.06
CA PRO A 282 13.79 -3.22 22.56
C PRO A 282 13.52 -4.28 21.48
N THR A 283 14.16 -5.44 21.52
CA THR A 283 13.83 -6.53 20.57
C THR A 283 12.41 -7.05 20.80
N ALA A 284 11.84 -7.76 19.82
CA ALA A 284 10.50 -8.32 19.95
C ALA A 284 10.42 -9.33 21.11
N GLU A 285 11.48 -10.11 21.32
CA GLU A 285 11.62 -11.06 22.43
C GLU A 285 11.73 -10.33 23.77
N ALA A 286 12.49 -9.24 23.84
CA ALA A 286 12.60 -8.43 25.05
C ALA A 286 11.28 -7.72 25.38
N LEU A 287 10.53 -7.28 24.36
CA LEU A 287 9.17 -6.75 24.54
C LEU A 287 8.24 -7.82 25.10
N LEU A 288 8.24 -9.02 24.52
CA LEU A 288 7.43 -10.14 25.00
C LEU A 288 7.76 -10.48 26.46
N ALA A 289 9.05 -10.65 26.79
CA ALA A 289 9.48 -10.92 28.16
C ALA A 289 9.06 -9.81 29.15
N SER A 290 9.09 -8.54 28.71
CA SER A 290 8.62 -7.41 29.53
C SER A 290 7.11 -7.46 29.77
N LEU A 291 6.32 -7.90 28.79
CA LEU A 291 4.87 -8.05 28.92
C LEU A 291 4.53 -9.20 29.87
N GLU A 292 5.21 -10.33 29.72
CA GLU A 292 5.07 -11.50 30.61
C GLU A 292 5.42 -11.17 32.06
N ALA A 293 6.54 -10.47 32.30
CA ALA A 293 6.92 -10.00 33.63
C ALA A 293 5.91 -8.98 34.21
N GLY A 294 5.24 -8.23 33.34
CA GLY A 294 4.20 -7.26 33.68
C GLY A 294 2.78 -7.86 33.79
N ALA A 295 2.62 -9.18 33.65
CA ALA A 295 1.32 -9.85 33.55
C ALA A 295 0.38 -9.60 34.75
N ALA A 296 0.90 -9.25 35.92
CA ALA A 296 0.09 -8.94 37.10
C ALA A 296 -0.39 -7.47 37.19
N LYS A 297 0.19 -6.54 36.41
CA LYS A 297 -0.15 -5.11 36.52
C LYS A 297 -1.42 -4.78 35.72
N PRO A 298 -2.55 -4.40 36.34
CA PRO A 298 -3.75 -4.02 35.60
C PRO A 298 -3.57 -2.68 34.86
N GLY A 299 -4.44 -2.40 33.90
CA GLY A 299 -4.53 -1.11 33.20
C GLY A 299 -4.09 -1.13 31.74
N THR A 300 -4.23 0.03 31.10
CA THR A 300 -4.01 0.30 29.66
C THR A 300 -2.55 0.67 29.33
N ALA A 301 -1.77 1.08 30.32
CA ALA A 301 -0.38 1.50 30.12
C ALA A 301 0.49 0.48 29.36
N PRO A 302 0.40 -0.85 29.61
CA PRO A 302 1.15 -1.83 28.82
C PRO A 302 0.78 -1.83 27.33
N VAL A 303 -0.49 -1.56 26.99
CA VAL A 303 -0.94 -1.46 25.59
C VAL A 303 -0.22 -0.31 24.92
N PHE A 304 -0.28 0.89 25.50
CA PHE A 304 0.35 2.09 24.93
C PHE A 304 1.87 2.00 24.86
N GLN A 305 2.51 1.42 25.88
CA GLN A 305 3.97 1.23 25.90
C GLN A 305 4.45 0.23 24.85
N ALA A 306 3.65 -0.78 24.53
CA ALA A 306 3.99 -1.80 23.53
C ALA A 306 3.71 -1.37 22.08
N MET A 307 2.86 -0.36 21.85
CA MET A 307 2.48 0.09 20.50
C MET A 307 3.67 0.39 19.60
N ARG A 308 4.53 1.30 20.06
CA ARG A 308 5.70 1.76 19.30
C ARG A 308 6.68 0.64 18.98
N PRO A 309 7.18 -0.15 19.95
CA PRO A 309 8.11 -1.24 19.64
C PRO A 309 7.47 -2.34 18.77
N TYR A 310 6.19 -2.65 18.98
CA TYR A 310 5.47 -3.61 18.13
C TYR A 310 5.39 -3.12 16.67
N MET A 311 4.89 -1.90 16.44
CA MET A 311 4.77 -1.32 15.09
C MET A 311 6.14 -1.19 14.42
N PHE A 312 7.18 -0.84 15.16
CA PHE A 312 8.57 -0.81 14.67
C PHE A 312 9.01 -2.19 14.17
N HIS A 313 8.79 -3.26 14.93
CA HIS A 313 9.20 -4.61 14.51
C HIS A 313 8.37 -5.16 13.37
N VAL A 314 7.07 -4.88 13.34
CA VAL A 314 6.22 -5.20 12.18
C VAL A 314 6.75 -4.52 10.92
N THR A 315 7.08 -3.22 11.02
CA THR A 315 7.68 -2.45 9.93
C THR A 315 9.01 -3.04 9.50
N CYS A 316 9.89 -3.37 10.45
CA CYS A 316 11.15 -4.05 10.17
C CYS A 316 10.95 -5.41 9.50
N SER A 317 9.94 -6.17 9.88
CA SER A 317 9.60 -7.44 9.23
C SER A 317 9.12 -7.24 7.80
N HIS A 318 8.29 -6.24 7.51
CA HIS A 318 7.95 -5.87 6.13
C HIS A 318 9.16 -5.42 5.31
N VAL A 319 10.03 -4.59 5.91
CA VAL A 319 11.25 -4.11 5.27
C VAL A 319 12.21 -5.27 5.00
N ASN A 320 12.41 -6.16 5.96
CA ASN A 320 13.28 -7.32 5.82
C ASN A 320 12.69 -8.30 4.81
N TYR A 321 11.39 -8.51 4.82
CA TYR A 321 10.70 -9.31 3.82
C TYR A 321 10.83 -8.69 2.41
N GLY A 322 10.73 -7.36 2.33
CA GLY A 322 10.91 -6.60 1.09
C GLY A 322 12.36 -6.40 0.63
N ARG A 323 13.36 -6.50 1.53
CA ARG A 323 14.79 -6.17 1.27
C ARG A 323 15.78 -7.33 1.43
N ARG A 324 15.57 -8.25 2.38
CA ARG A 324 16.47 -9.42 2.56
C ARG A 324 16.36 -10.41 1.43
N SER A 325 15.43 -10.16 0.55
CA SER A 325 15.48 -10.65 -0.78
C SER A 325 16.08 -9.50 -1.63
N PRO A 326 17.35 -9.60 -2.09
CA PRO A 326 17.68 -9.04 -3.39
C PRO A 326 16.63 -9.49 -4.43
N GLU A 327 15.88 -10.58 -4.13
CA GLU A 327 14.73 -11.32 -4.68
C GLU A 327 13.35 -10.60 -4.88
N GLN A 328 13.26 -9.26 -4.82
CA GLN A 328 11.98 -8.54 -5.01
C GLN A 328 12.02 -7.30 -5.90
N SER A 329 13.17 -6.97 -6.51
CA SER A 329 13.06 -6.46 -7.88
C SER A 329 12.36 -7.54 -8.72
N ASP A 330 11.64 -7.18 -9.78
CA ASP A 330 11.06 -8.19 -10.68
C ASP A 330 12.09 -9.24 -11.09
N TYR A 331 13.36 -8.82 -11.24
CA TYR A 331 14.51 -9.68 -11.53
C TYR A 331 14.72 -10.78 -10.51
N ALA A 332 14.36 -10.53 -9.28
CA ALA A 332 14.86 -11.32 -8.19
C ALA A 332 13.72 -12.16 -7.59
N ARG A 333 12.46 -11.84 -7.89
CA ARG A 333 11.36 -12.82 -7.83
C ARG A 333 11.63 -14.04 -8.70
N LEU A 334 12.59 -13.96 -9.62
CA LEU A 334 13.14 -15.08 -10.38
C LEU A 334 14.04 -16.02 -9.56
N SER A 335 14.48 -15.60 -8.36
CA SER A 335 15.28 -16.43 -7.46
C SER A 335 14.39 -17.30 -6.55
N PRO A 336 14.80 -18.53 -6.24
CA PRO A 336 14.06 -19.41 -5.34
C PRO A 336 14.02 -18.82 -3.92
N VAL A 337 12.90 -19.00 -3.22
CA VAL A 337 12.77 -18.55 -1.83
C VAL A 337 13.79 -19.25 -0.94
N SER A 338 14.48 -18.48 -0.11
CA SER A 338 15.26 -19.04 0.99
C SER A 338 14.36 -19.60 2.08
N GLU A 339 14.40 -20.91 2.27
CA GLU A 339 13.68 -21.62 3.33
C GLU A 339 13.99 -21.04 4.73
N GLY A 340 15.27 -20.75 4.99
CA GLY A 340 15.71 -20.14 6.25
C GLY A 340 15.09 -18.77 6.49
N ALA A 341 14.89 -17.97 5.44
CA ALA A 341 14.23 -16.67 5.54
C ALA A 341 12.74 -16.82 5.88
N VAL A 342 12.06 -17.80 5.29
CA VAL A 342 10.65 -18.10 5.59
C VAL A 342 10.49 -18.59 7.02
N MET A 343 11.32 -19.52 7.47
CA MET A 343 11.32 -19.99 8.86
C MET A 343 11.55 -18.85 9.84
N GLN A 344 12.52 -17.97 9.58
CA GLN A 344 12.77 -16.81 10.43
C GLN A 344 11.56 -15.86 10.47
N PHE A 345 10.92 -15.63 9.33
CA PHE A 345 9.75 -14.75 9.25
C PHE A 345 8.53 -15.35 9.97
N LEU A 346 8.29 -16.66 9.82
CA LEU A 346 7.25 -17.39 10.57
C LEU A 346 7.51 -17.34 12.09
N ALA A 347 8.77 -17.50 12.52
CA ALA A 347 9.13 -17.36 13.93
C ALA A 347 8.83 -15.94 14.46
N SER A 348 9.15 -14.90 13.69
CA SER A 348 8.78 -13.51 14.03
C SER A 348 7.26 -13.31 14.09
N LEU A 349 6.50 -13.87 13.14
CA LEU A 349 5.04 -13.84 13.15
C LEU A 349 4.46 -14.50 14.40
N SER A 350 5.00 -15.64 14.84
CA SER A 350 4.56 -16.30 16.07
C SER A 350 4.81 -15.42 17.29
N ILE A 351 5.97 -14.76 17.38
CA ILE A 351 6.26 -13.80 18.46
C ILE A 351 5.27 -12.63 18.43
N PHE A 352 5.00 -12.06 17.25
CA PHE A 352 4.02 -10.98 17.12
C PHE A 352 2.61 -11.41 17.49
N HIS A 353 2.21 -12.63 17.15
CA HIS A 353 0.92 -13.17 17.56
C HIS A 353 0.81 -13.29 19.09
N THR A 354 1.85 -13.79 19.77
CA THR A 354 1.86 -13.89 21.24
C THR A 354 1.78 -12.52 21.89
N ILE A 355 2.56 -11.55 21.40
CA ILE A 355 2.50 -10.15 21.87
C ILE A 355 1.09 -9.59 21.64
N LEU A 356 0.55 -9.74 20.43
CA LEU A 356 -0.78 -9.25 20.07
C LEU A 356 -1.86 -9.85 20.96
N SER A 357 -1.80 -11.16 21.23
CA SER A 357 -2.77 -11.86 22.09
C SER A 357 -2.76 -11.29 23.51
N PHE A 358 -1.58 -11.08 24.09
CA PHE A 358 -1.44 -10.46 25.40
C PHE A 358 -2.05 -9.05 25.41
N LEU A 359 -1.71 -8.22 24.42
CA LEU A 359 -2.23 -6.85 24.33
C LEU A 359 -3.74 -6.83 24.10
N LEU A 360 -4.30 -7.80 23.36
CA LEU A 360 -5.72 -7.96 23.10
C LEU A 360 -6.52 -8.32 24.35
N GLU A 361 -5.99 -9.20 25.19
CA GLU A 361 -6.59 -9.52 26.48
C GLU A 361 -6.60 -8.32 27.41
N ARG A 362 -5.50 -7.55 27.43
CA ARG A 362 -5.41 -6.31 28.23
C ARG A 362 -6.34 -5.21 27.72
N GLY A 363 -6.41 -5.04 26.40
CA GLY A 363 -7.32 -4.13 25.75
C GLY A 363 -8.77 -4.46 26.14
N ASP A 364 -9.19 -5.71 25.98
CA ASP A 364 -10.55 -6.14 26.34
C ASP A 364 -10.86 -5.92 27.81
N ALA A 365 -9.94 -6.29 28.72
CA ALA A 365 -10.13 -6.07 30.14
C ALA A 365 -10.32 -4.57 30.47
N ALA A 366 -9.56 -3.68 29.83
CA ALA A 366 -9.72 -2.24 29.97
C ALA A 366 -11.06 -1.74 29.40
N LEU A 367 -11.46 -2.23 28.21
CA LEU A 367 -12.72 -1.85 27.57
C LEU A 367 -13.96 -2.26 28.40
N VAL A 368 -13.87 -3.33 29.19
CA VAL A 368 -14.94 -3.72 30.14
C VAL A 368 -15.02 -2.75 31.32
N THR A 369 -13.91 -2.15 31.74
CA THR A 369 -13.88 -1.19 32.85
C THR A 369 -14.40 0.19 32.48
N PHE A 370 -14.31 0.58 31.20
CA PHE A 370 -14.94 1.82 30.74
C PHE A 370 -16.47 1.63 30.78
N ALA A 371 -17.16 2.47 31.56
CA ALA A 371 -18.60 2.38 31.71
C ALA A 371 -19.28 2.47 30.32
N PRO A 372 -20.37 1.73 30.06
CA PRO A 372 -21.10 1.78 28.78
C PRO A 372 -21.84 3.11 28.53
N GLY A 373 -21.42 4.20 29.17
CA GLY A 373 -21.97 5.53 28.99
C GLY A 373 -21.66 6.02 27.58
N TYR A 374 -22.72 6.28 26.81
CA TYR A 374 -22.74 6.90 25.48
C TYR A 374 -21.41 6.89 24.75
N GLN A 375 -21.27 5.97 23.80
CA GLN A 375 -20.22 5.96 22.77
C GLN A 375 -20.19 7.33 22.10
N THR A 376 -19.44 8.26 22.67
CA THR A 376 -19.07 9.47 21.97
C THR A 376 -18.18 9.01 20.83
N PRO A 377 -18.51 9.31 19.56
CA PRO A 377 -17.72 8.89 18.41
C PRO A 377 -16.36 9.63 18.34
N PHE A 378 -15.90 10.20 19.44
CA PHE A 378 -14.81 11.17 19.53
C PHE A 378 -13.52 10.52 20.04
N PHE A 379 -12.39 11.05 19.56
CA PHE A 379 -11.06 10.45 19.63
C PHE A 379 -10.27 10.74 20.89
N ASP A 380 -10.86 11.50 21.82
CA ASP A 380 -10.11 12.11 22.91
C ASP A 380 -10.28 11.38 24.24
N ASP A 381 -11.12 10.34 24.28
CA ASP A 381 -11.24 9.48 25.45
C ASP A 381 -10.28 8.27 25.40
N GLU A 382 -10.06 7.70 26.58
CA GLU A 382 -9.15 6.56 26.74
C GLU A 382 -9.68 5.30 26.02
N ASP A 383 -11.00 5.11 25.98
CA ASP A 383 -11.66 3.99 25.27
C ASP A 383 -11.34 4.02 23.76
N GLY A 384 -11.58 5.16 23.11
CA GLY A 384 -11.29 5.37 21.70
C GLY A 384 -9.81 5.24 21.37
N LEU A 385 -8.92 5.65 22.28
CA LEU A 385 -7.48 5.43 22.11
C LEU A 385 -7.10 3.95 22.20
N VAL A 386 -7.60 3.21 23.21
CA VAL A 386 -7.37 1.76 23.33
C VAL A 386 -7.87 1.03 22.08
N ARG A 387 -9.09 1.30 21.64
CA ARG A 387 -9.68 0.71 20.43
C ARG A 387 -8.83 0.93 19.18
N ARG A 388 -8.35 2.17 18.96
CA ARG A 388 -7.44 2.50 17.85
C ARG A 388 -6.13 1.73 17.94
N CYS A 389 -5.54 1.67 19.13
CA CYS A 389 -4.34 0.90 19.39
C CYS A 389 -4.56 -0.57 19.02
N MET A 390 -5.64 -1.19 19.50
CA MET A 390 -5.94 -2.59 19.22
C MET A 390 -6.14 -2.86 17.73
N SER A 391 -6.89 -2.01 17.04
CA SER A 391 -7.05 -2.10 15.59
C SER A 391 -5.70 -2.00 14.86
N GLY A 392 -4.85 -1.04 15.23
CA GLY A 392 -3.51 -0.88 14.66
C GLY A 392 -2.62 -2.11 14.86
N LEU A 393 -2.64 -2.73 16.05
CA LEU A 393 -1.87 -3.94 16.35
C LEU A 393 -2.33 -5.14 15.49
N ILE A 394 -3.64 -5.33 15.35
CA ILE A 394 -4.23 -6.37 14.50
C ILE A 394 -3.81 -6.16 13.06
N LEU A 395 -3.95 -4.95 12.53
CA LEU A 395 -3.56 -4.61 11.15
C LEU A 395 -2.09 -4.89 10.87
N GLY A 396 -1.22 -4.65 11.86
CA GLY A 396 0.20 -5.00 11.75
C GLY A 396 0.43 -6.50 11.57
N PHE A 397 -0.27 -7.34 12.33
CA PHE A 397 -0.15 -8.80 12.23
C PHE A 397 -0.73 -9.34 10.92
N VAL A 398 -1.99 -9.01 10.64
CA VAL A 398 -2.69 -9.51 9.44
C VAL A 398 -2.07 -8.99 8.15
N GLY A 399 -1.48 -7.80 8.24
CA GLY A 399 -0.66 -7.23 7.21
C GLY A 399 0.57 -8.03 6.80
N LEU A 400 1.16 -8.81 7.70
CA LEU A 400 2.31 -9.67 7.43
C LEU A 400 1.90 -11.08 6.99
N ALA A 401 0.87 -11.65 7.62
CA ALA A 401 0.49 -13.06 7.45
C ALA A 401 -0.01 -13.36 6.02
N LEU A 402 -1.00 -12.61 5.53
CA LEU A 402 -1.58 -12.88 4.21
C LEU A 402 -0.59 -12.65 3.05
N PRO A 403 0.23 -11.57 3.01
CA PRO A 403 1.23 -11.41 1.97
C PRO A 403 2.27 -12.52 1.94
N LEU A 404 2.69 -13.04 3.10
CA LEU A 404 3.59 -14.19 3.16
C LEU A 404 2.96 -15.41 2.48
N HIS A 405 1.73 -15.76 2.88
CA HIS A 405 1.02 -16.89 2.31
C HIS A 405 0.88 -16.79 0.78
N ARG A 406 0.42 -15.64 0.29
CA ARG A 406 0.24 -15.39 -1.16
C ARG A 406 1.55 -15.39 -1.94
N GLU A 407 2.65 -14.94 -1.36
CA GLU A 407 3.95 -15.00 -2.04
C GLU A 407 4.47 -16.45 -2.12
N LEU A 408 4.31 -17.24 -1.06
CA LEU A 408 4.69 -18.66 -1.06
C LEU A 408 3.89 -19.43 -2.10
N GLU A 409 2.58 -19.22 -2.15
CA GLU A 409 1.70 -19.80 -3.16
C GLU A 409 2.09 -19.37 -4.57
N TYR A 410 2.27 -18.06 -4.80
CA TYR A 410 2.69 -17.54 -6.10
C TYR A 410 4.01 -18.18 -6.58
N ARG A 411 5.00 -18.34 -5.70
CA ARG A 411 6.30 -18.90 -6.06
C ARG A 411 6.28 -20.41 -6.23
N MET A 412 5.34 -21.12 -5.61
CA MET A 412 5.13 -22.53 -5.92
C MET A 412 4.51 -22.71 -7.31
N LEU A 413 3.53 -21.88 -7.67
CA LEU A 413 2.86 -21.97 -8.97
C LEU A 413 3.75 -21.50 -10.13
N ASN A 414 4.61 -20.50 -9.89
CA ASN A 414 5.40 -19.85 -10.95
C ASN A 414 6.92 -20.06 -10.83
N GLY A 415 7.38 -20.78 -9.81
CA GLY A 415 8.80 -21.04 -9.58
C GLY A 415 9.37 -22.04 -10.58
N PRO A 416 10.69 -22.01 -10.82
CA PRO A 416 11.34 -23.08 -11.58
C PRO A 416 11.13 -24.41 -10.85
N ALA A 417 10.70 -25.45 -11.58
CA ALA A 417 10.51 -26.79 -11.03
C ALA A 417 11.75 -27.20 -10.23
N SER A 418 11.58 -27.50 -8.94
CA SER A 418 12.70 -27.89 -8.10
C SER A 418 12.92 -29.39 -8.25
N HIS A 419 14.10 -29.82 -8.70
CA HIS A 419 14.37 -31.25 -8.90
C HIS A 419 14.63 -32.03 -7.59
N GLY A 420 13.99 -31.67 -6.47
CA GLY A 420 14.22 -32.29 -5.17
C GLY A 420 12.97 -32.36 -4.28
N THR A 421 12.37 -33.55 -4.20
CA THR A 421 11.13 -33.85 -3.46
C THR A 421 11.17 -33.36 -2.01
N HIS A 422 12.28 -33.56 -1.30
CA HIS A 422 12.40 -33.17 0.11
C HIS A 422 12.39 -31.64 0.33
N LYS A 423 12.88 -30.85 -0.63
CA LYS A 423 12.85 -29.38 -0.52
C LYS A 423 11.42 -28.87 -0.78
N GLU A 424 10.71 -29.50 -1.71
CA GLU A 424 9.31 -29.20 -2.01
C GLU A 424 8.42 -29.52 -0.80
N GLU A 425 8.57 -30.71 -0.21
CA GLU A 425 7.85 -31.12 1.01
C GLU A 425 8.03 -30.13 2.17
N ARG A 426 9.27 -29.65 2.39
CA ARG A 426 9.54 -28.65 3.45
C ARG A 426 8.90 -27.30 3.16
N MET A 427 8.95 -26.86 1.91
CA MET A 427 8.29 -25.60 1.51
C MET A 427 6.77 -25.71 1.62
N ASP A 428 6.19 -26.87 1.34
CA ASP A 428 4.77 -27.14 1.55
C ASP A 428 4.37 -27.05 3.03
N LEU A 429 5.19 -27.61 3.93
CA LEU A 429 4.96 -27.47 5.38
C LEU A 429 5.01 -26.00 5.82
N LEU A 430 5.97 -25.22 5.34
CA LEU A 430 6.06 -23.79 5.65
C LEU A 430 4.88 -23.00 5.08
N ARG A 431 4.39 -23.37 3.90
CA ARG A 431 3.17 -22.78 3.32
C ARG A 431 1.93 -23.12 4.15
N ALA A 432 1.82 -24.37 4.62
CA ALA A 432 0.72 -24.78 5.50
C ALA A 432 0.72 -23.97 6.81
N GLN A 433 1.89 -23.75 7.42
CA GLN A 433 2.04 -22.89 8.59
C GLN A 433 1.66 -21.43 8.28
N ALA A 434 2.07 -20.87 7.14
CA ALA A 434 1.68 -19.53 6.73
C ALA A 434 0.17 -19.40 6.49
N ARG A 435 -0.46 -20.44 5.92
CA ARG A 435 -1.92 -20.54 5.73
C ARG A 435 -2.65 -20.54 7.08
N GLU A 436 -2.16 -21.31 8.06
CA GLU A 436 -2.72 -21.34 9.42
C GLU A 436 -2.65 -19.97 10.11
N MET A 437 -1.50 -19.30 10.03
CA MET A 437 -1.34 -17.93 10.54
C MET A 437 -2.27 -16.92 9.84
N THR A 438 -2.53 -17.13 8.55
CA THR A 438 -3.49 -16.32 7.79
C THR A 438 -4.93 -16.60 8.23
N ALA A 439 -5.31 -17.86 8.44
CA ALA A 439 -6.62 -18.22 8.96
C ALA A 439 -6.88 -17.63 10.36
N LEU A 440 -5.86 -17.61 11.22
CA LEU A 440 -5.90 -16.89 12.49
C LEU A 440 -6.14 -15.38 12.30
N GLY A 441 -5.52 -14.79 11.27
CA GLY A 441 -5.74 -13.40 10.89
C GLY A 441 -7.19 -13.06 10.55
N VAL A 442 -7.95 -13.98 9.95
CA VAL A 442 -9.40 -13.81 9.71
C VAL A 442 -10.14 -13.57 11.04
N ARG A 443 -9.89 -14.41 12.04
CA ARG A 443 -10.49 -14.28 13.38
C ARG A 443 -10.12 -12.97 14.06
N LEU A 444 -8.85 -12.57 13.96
CA LEU A 444 -8.36 -11.33 14.54
C LEU A 444 -8.99 -10.10 13.87
N LEU A 445 -9.12 -10.10 12.54
CA LEU A 445 -9.84 -9.05 11.83
C LEU A 445 -11.34 -9.04 12.17
N ALA A 446 -11.98 -10.21 12.39
CA ALA A 446 -13.36 -10.31 12.88
C ALA A 446 -13.54 -9.70 14.26
N ARG A 447 -12.58 -9.95 15.14
CA ARG A 447 -12.52 -9.26 16.42
C ARG A 447 -12.29 -7.75 16.26
N SER A 448 -11.50 -7.34 15.27
CA SER A 448 -11.16 -5.92 15.04
C SER A 448 -12.34 -5.03 14.69
N SER A 449 -13.41 -5.57 14.07
CA SER A 449 -14.61 -4.79 13.76
C SER A 449 -15.29 -4.23 15.02
N ARG A 450 -15.08 -4.86 16.18
CA ARG A 450 -15.54 -4.35 17.49
C ARG A 450 -14.72 -3.16 18.00
N TYR A 451 -13.49 -3.01 17.51
CA TYR A 451 -12.59 -1.93 17.90
C TYR A 451 -12.52 -0.80 16.88
N LEU A 452 -12.97 -1.02 15.64
CA LEU A 452 -12.92 0.00 14.60
C LEU A 452 -14.05 1.02 14.84
N PRO A 453 -13.71 2.31 15.07
CA PRO A 453 -14.75 3.32 15.08
C PRO A 453 -15.32 3.46 13.65
N PRO A 454 -16.62 3.78 13.48
CA PRO A 454 -17.32 3.75 12.18
C PRO A 454 -16.71 4.60 11.04
N ILE A 455 -15.77 5.50 11.36
CA ILE A 455 -15.22 6.52 10.45
C ILE A 455 -13.74 6.23 10.08
N HIS A 456 -13.12 5.17 10.62
CA HIS A 456 -11.64 5.03 10.69
C HIS A 456 -10.96 4.34 9.53
N TYR A 457 -11.58 4.30 8.37
CA TYR A 457 -11.13 3.37 7.37
C TYR A 457 -10.12 3.98 6.40
N PHE A 458 -8.86 3.55 6.54
CA PHE A 458 -7.91 3.68 5.45
C PHE A 458 -8.43 2.84 4.26
N PRO A 459 -8.27 3.31 3.00
CA PRO A 459 -8.41 2.44 1.84
C PRO A 459 -7.64 1.12 1.99
N LEU A 460 -6.48 1.14 2.67
CA LEU A 460 -5.74 -0.05 3.05
C LEU A 460 -6.56 -1.05 3.87
N GLN A 461 -7.29 -0.60 4.90
CA GLN A 461 -8.07 -1.49 5.78
C GLN A 461 -9.19 -2.18 5.01
N TRP A 462 -9.90 -1.45 4.15
CA TRP A 462 -10.92 -2.00 3.24
C TRP A 462 -10.39 -3.04 2.29
N ASN A 463 -9.30 -2.67 1.63
CA ASN A 463 -8.59 -3.56 0.76
C ASN A 463 -8.12 -4.81 1.53
N MET A 464 -7.67 -4.68 2.78
CA MET A 464 -7.22 -5.79 3.63
C MET A 464 -8.36 -6.71 4.02
N MET A 465 -9.47 -6.17 4.50
CA MET A 465 -10.67 -6.93 4.82
C MET A 465 -11.19 -7.70 3.60
N ARG A 466 -11.27 -7.05 2.44
CA ARG A 466 -11.64 -7.72 1.18
C ARG A 466 -10.72 -8.90 0.88
N ASP A 467 -9.41 -8.69 0.95
CA ASP A 467 -8.43 -9.72 0.61
C ASP A 467 -8.48 -10.92 1.57
N TYR A 468 -8.77 -10.66 2.85
CA TYR A 468 -8.98 -11.70 3.85
C TYR A 468 -10.33 -12.41 3.71
N ALA A 469 -11.38 -11.71 3.27
CA ALA A 469 -12.65 -12.33 2.92
C ALA A 469 -12.47 -13.30 1.75
N LEU A 470 -11.75 -12.88 0.69
CA LEU A 470 -11.43 -13.75 -0.44
C LEU A 470 -10.61 -14.97 0.01
N PHE A 471 -9.56 -14.76 0.81
CA PHE A 471 -8.81 -15.87 1.38
C PHE A 471 -9.71 -16.84 2.16
N ALA A 472 -10.64 -16.34 3.00
CA ALA A 472 -11.52 -17.19 3.78
C ALA A 472 -12.48 -18.01 2.91
N LEU A 473 -12.94 -17.45 1.80
CA LEU A 473 -13.77 -18.14 0.80
C LEU A 473 -12.97 -19.21 0.07
N ASP A 474 -11.78 -18.89 -0.44
CA ASP A 474 -10.88 -19.84 -1.11
C ASP A 474 -10.52 -21.01 -0.18
N ASP A 475 -10.25 -20.70 1.10
CA ASP A 475 -9.89 -21.69 2.11
C ASP A 475 -11.05 -22.66 2.41
N ALA A 476 -12.29 -22.16 2.33
CA ALA A 476 -13.51 -22.95 2.52
C ALA A 476 -13.82 -23.84 1.33
N GLU A 477 -13.64 -23.33 0.12
CA GLU A 477 -13.79 -24.09 -1.12
C GLU A 477 -12.81 -25.27 -1.15
N MET A 478 -11.54 -25.02 -0.82
CA MET A 478 -10.52 -26.08 -0.71
C MET A 478 -10.86 -27.16 0.33
N ALA A 479 -11.57 -26.81 1.40
CA ALA A 479 -11.98 -27.75 2.43
C ALA A 479 -13.27 -28.52 2.08
N GLY A 480 -13.98 -28.11 1.01
CA GLY A 480 -15.28 -28.66 0.62
C GLY A 480 -16.44 -28.36 1.60
N VAL A 481 -16.16 -27.67 2.70
CA VAL A 481 -17.11 -27.26 3.73
C VAL A 481 -16.59 -25.96 4.34
N LEU A 482 -17.42 -24.93 4.40
CA LEU A 482 -17.15 -23.75 5.22
C LEU A 482 -17.42 -24.13 6.69
N PRO A 483 -16.40 -24.21 7.56
CA PRO A 483 -16.63 -24.52 8.97
C PRO A 483 -17.57 -23.47 9.58
N ALA A 484 -18.55 -23.91 10.37
CA ALA A 484 -19.55 -23.01 10.97
C ALA A 484 -18.93 -21.85 11.76
N GLU A 485 -17.76 -22.05 12.35
CA GLU A 485 -16.98 -20.99 13.00
C GLU A 485 -16.57 -19.88 12.02
N ARG A 486 -16.07 -20.23 10.83
CA ARG A 486 -15.66 -19.25 9.82
C ARG A 486 -16.84 -18.53 9.17
N LEU A 487 -17.94 -19.25 8.99
CA LEU A 487 -19.19 -18.64 8.56
C LEU A 487 -19.63 -17.57 9.56
N ARG A 488 -19.59 -17.88 10.88
CA ARG A 488 -19.86 -16.89 11.93
C ARG A 488 -18.87 -15.73 11.95
N ASP A 489 -17.59 -15.97 11.69
CA ASP A 489 -16.58 -14.90 11.61
C ASP A 489 -16.88 -13.94 10.43
N LEU A 490 -17.23 -14.50 9.27
CA LEU A 490 -17.65 -13.74 8.08
C LEU A 490 -18.98 -13.01 8.33
N GLU A 491 -19.97 -13.67 8.93
CA GLU A 491 -21.24 -13.05 9.34
C GLU A 491 -21.00 -11.92 10.34
N THR A 492 -20.08 -12.07 11.28
CA THR A 492 -19.72 -11.00 12.24
C THR A 492 -19.13 -9.80 11.52
N TRP A 493 -18.39 -9.98 10.42
CA TRP A 493 -17.94 -8.86 9.58
C TRP A 493 -19.10 -8.14 8.88
N VAL A 494 -20.04 -8.91 8.33
CA VAL A 494 -21.19 -8.38 7.59
C VAL A 494 -22.17 -7.66 8.50
N LEU A 495 -22.45 -8.27 9.66
CA LEU A 495 -23.44 -7.83 10.63
C LEU A 495 -22.92 -6.78 11.60
N SER A 496 -21.59 -6.69 11.80
CA SER A 496 -21.05 -5.46 12.40
C SER A 496 -21.45 -4.30 11.50
N ASP A 497 -22.00 -3.21 12.06
CA ASP A 497 -22.45 -1.98 11.38
C ASP A 497 -21.37 -1.24 10.54
N SER A 498 -20.37 -1.98 10.07
CA SER A 498 -19.51 -1.65 8.97
C SER A 498 -20.33 -1.25 7.73
N PRO A 499 -19.83 -0.34 6.89
CA PRO A 499 -20.37 -0.10 5.55
C PRO A 499 -20.50 -1.35 4.65
N PHE A 500 -20.05 -2.53 5.11
CA PHE A 500 -20.41 -3.83 4.54
C PHE A 500 -21.91 -4.18 4.62
N ALA A 501 -22.70 -3.56 5.49
CA ALA A 501 -24.13 -3.86 5.59
C ALA A 501 -24.96 -3.45 4.34
N ASN A 502 -24.37 -2.70 3.41
CA ASN A 502 -24.97 -2.43 2.10
C ASN A 502 -24.60 -3.48 1.02
N PHE A 503 -23.69 -4.39 1.33
CA PHE A 503 -23.46 -5.56 0.50
C PHE A 503 -24.62 -6.51 0.78
N ARG A 504 -25.27 -7.04 -0.26
CA ARG A 504 -26.29 -8.09 -0.12
C ARG A 504 -25.65 -9.43 0.26
N LEU A 505 -24.74 -9.43 1.25
CA LEU A 505 -24.12 -10.66 1.73
C LEU A 505 -25.15 -11.58 2.37
N ASP A 506 -26.26 -11.07 2.92
CA ASP A 506 -27.33 -11.89 3.47
C ASP A 506 -27.94 -12.81 2.39
N GLU A 507 -28.25 -12.29 1.19
CA GLU A 507 -28.69 -13.10 0.03
C GLU A 507 -27.60 -14.10 -0.41
N TYR A 508 -26.33 -13.76 -0.24
CA TYR A 508 -25.19 -14.60 -0.64
C TYR A 508 -24.89 -15.73 0.35
N LEU A 509 -24.94 -15.42 1.64
CA LEU A 509 -24.82 -16.38 2.74
C LEU A 509 -26.04 -17.28 2.76
N ASP A 510 -27.23 -16.78 2.46
CA ASP A 510 -28.44 -17.60 2.30
C ASP A 510 -28.36 -18.50 1.05
N ASN A 511 -27.75 -18.04 -0.05
CA ASN A 511 -27.45 -18.90 -1.20
C ASN A 511 -26.35 -19.94 -0.89
N ALA A 512 -25.30 -19.59 -0.14
CA ALA A 512 -24.27 -20.53 0.32
C ALA A 512 -24.80 -21.53 1.36
N ARG A 513 -25.79 -21.13 2.17
CA ARG A 513 -26.54 -22.00 3.08
C ARG A 513 -27.52 -22.91 2.33
N ALA A 514 -28.10 -22.44 1.23
CA ALA A 514 -29.10 -23.16 0.43
C ALA A 514 -28.53 -24.00 -0.71
N SER A 515 -27.28 -23.78 -1.14
CA SER A 515 -26.66 -24.48 -2.27
C SER A 515 -25.20 -24.83 -2.01
N VAL A 516 -24.76 -25.99 -2.54
CA VAL A 516 -23.36 -26.46 -2.49
C VAL A 516 -22.41 -25.61 -3.37
N LEU A 517 -22.92 -24.58 -4.07
CA LEU A 517 -22.14 -23.77 -5.00
C LEU A 517 -22.24 -22.29 -4.63
N PHE A 518 -21.24 -21.84 -3.88
CA PHE A 518 -20.89 -20.43 -3.76
C PHE A 518 -20.31 -19.94 -5.11
N ASP A 519 -20.82 -18.84 -5.65
CA ASP A 519 -20.31 -18.21 -6.89
C ASP A 519 -19.42 -17.00 -6.52
N PRO A 520 -18.09 -17.17 -6.42
CA PRO A 520 -17.17 -16.10 -6.04
C PRO A 520 -17.11 -14.95 -7.07
N ASP A 521 -17.39 -15.21 -8.34
CA ASP A 521 -17.26 -14.20 -9.41
C ASP A 521 -18.39 -13.16 -9.36
N ARG A 522 -19.61 -13.59 -9.02
CA ARG A 522 -20.74 -12.67 -8.81
C ARG A 522 -20.62 -11.92 -7.48
N PHE A 523 -20.07 -12.52 -6.42
CA PHE A 523 -19.74 -11.84 -5.16
C PHE A 523 -18.75 -10.70 -5.42
N LEU A 524 -17.69 -10.98 -6.19
CA LEU A 524 -16.71 -9.99 -6.61
C LEU A 524 -17.32 -8.91 -7.49
N ALA A 525 -18.17 -9.24 -8.48
CA ALA A 525 -18.81 -8.25 -9.34
C ALA A 525 -19.69 -7.25 -8.56
N GLU A 526 -20.42 -7.71 -7.55
CA GLU A 526 -21.21 -6.83 -6.66
C GLU A 526 -20.32 -6.00 -5.71
N MET A 527 -19.15 -6.52 -5.30
CA MET A 527 -18.13 -5.72 -4.61
C MET A 527 -17.48 -4.63 -5.49
N PHE A 528 -17.45 -4.79 -6.81
CA PHE A 528 -16.77 -3.89 -7.75
C PHE A 528 -17.67 -2.82 -8.39
N LEU A 529 -19.00 -2.98 -8.36
CA LEU A 529 -19.97 -2.05 -8.96
C LEU A 529 -20.39 -0.89 -8.04
N LEU A 530 -19.86 -0.80 -6.82
CA LEU A 530 -20.06 0.28 -5.84
C LEU A 530 -18.72 0.91 -5.44
#